data_AF-A0A2W5Z6F4-F1
#
_entry.id   AF-A0A2W5Z6F4-F1
#
_cell.length_a   1.000
_cell.length_b   1.000
_cell.length_c   1.000
_cell.angle_alpha   90.00
_cell.angle_beta   90.00
_cell.angle_gamma   90.00
#
_symmetry.space_group_name_H-M   'P 1'
#
loop_
_entity.id
_entity.type
_entity.pdbx_description
1 polymer ?
#
loop_
_entity_poly.entity_id
_entity_poly.type
_entity_poly.pdbx_seq_one_letter_code
_entity_poly.pdbx_strand_id
1 'polypeptide(L)'
;MRPRYLIPPLLLLVCGVAAGAVTAHAAGDRQKSFTDAAAQLSAQWDRDQAAGVPAASLAPLRAELGSQAPTAAWWSPGWFGNEGPALLDRLRTKTQSAWSAALDAQRSRAQAVIAQWNDLAAQQSSWLTGDATAAAGQWPRQLSAARSPAAISALASSWQSFIAQQRTAVVAAQRVKLAAALQSAGGPQQVLSTARHLVAVAAGANLDAGNVGALADQLSNQIAANDNLAAINTGEQLLPALSTLQSLVNLNNQVGGQIQPLLWSADQAVAEHTPNAAALSAQQAGIGVQFRAARTADQLNAAAASVSSLQNQIATELAAHQCGYSVGAGKVITISLSLQEMLFYQDGCVVKATPVTTGRPLLPTPTGHFSVMSKPTNYTFVSPWPKGSPFYYNPTPCKWGLGFASGGYYIHDAWWESTSSYGPGGEYNQQAASHGCVHTPTPVMAWAYDWTPIGTPVVISA
;
A
#
# COMPACT_ATOMS: atom_id res chain seq x y z
N MET A 1 -46.01 -79.41 113.50
CA MET A 1 -46.53 -78.49 114.55
C MET A 1 -47.14 -77.25 113.89
N ARG A 2 -47.81 -76.38 114.65
CA ARG A 2 -48.75 -75.33 114.18
C ARG A 2 -48.09 -74.16 113.38
N PRO A 3 -48.89 -73.38 112.61
CA PRO A 3 -48.41 -72.52 111.50
C PRO A 3 -48.38 -71.03 111.84
N ARG A 4 -48.03 -70.16 110.87
CA ARG A 4 -48.53 -68.77 110.78
C ARG A 4 -48.40 -68.14 109.39
N TYR A 5 -49.44 -67.40 108.99
CA TYR A 5 -49.49 -66.49 107.83
C TYR A 5 -48.83 -65.14 108.16
N LEU A 6 -48.34 -64.42 107.13
CA LEU A 6 -48.10 -62.96 107.16
C LEU A 6 -48.09 -62.33 105.75
N ILE A 7 -48.48 -61.05 105.68
CA ILE A 7 -48.81 -60.16 104.54
C ILE A 7 -48.65 -58.71 105.09
N PRO A 8 -48.30 -57.59 104.36
CA PRO A 8 -48.00 -57.31 102.93
C PRO A 8 -46.52 -56.84 102.77
N PRO A 9 -46.02 -55.96 101.82
CA PRO A 9 -46.67 -55.31 100.67
C PRO A 9 -45.92 -55.20 99.31
N LEU A 10 -46.74 -54.81 98.33
CA LEU A 10 -46.46 -54.31 96.98
C LEU A 10 -45.72 -52.95 96.99
N LEU A 11 -44.83 -52.71 96.00
CA LEU A 11 -44.59 -51.45 95.22
C LEU A 11 -43.10 -51.25 94.84
N LEU A 12 -42.76 -51.51 93.57
CA LEU A 12 -41.73 -50.82 92.72
C LEU A 12 -41.32 -51.67 91.50
N LEU A 13 -42.22 -51.81 90.50
CA LEU A 13 -41.82 -52.44 89.22
C LEU A 13 -42.70 -52.05 88.02
N VAL A 14 -42.98 -50.74 87.87
CA VAL A 14 -43.74 -50.17 86.73
C VAL A 14 -42.88 -49.21 85.86
N CYS A 15 -41.71 -48.78 86.32
CA CYS A 15 -40.88 -47.79 85.59
C CYS A 15 -40.10 -48.33 84.38
N GLY A 16 -40.00 -49.66 84.18
CA GLY A 16 -39.13 -50.23 83.14
C GLY A 16 -39.69 -50.16 81.71
N VAL A 17 -40.99 -50.41 81.52
CA VAL A 17 -41.58 -50.58 80.18
C VAL A 17 -41.82 -49.23 79.49
N ALA A 18 -42.17 -48.19 80.24
CA ALA A 18 -42.31 -46.83 79.72
C ALA A 18 -40.97 -46.27 79.19
N ALA A 19 -39.85 -46.52 79.89
CA ALA A 19 -38.53 -46.06 79.46
C ALA A 19 -38.06 -46.75 78.16
N GLY A 20 -38.33 -48.05 78.00
CA GLY A 20 -38.02 -48.80 76.78
C GLY A 20 -38.85 -48.35 75.57
N ALA A 21 -40.15 -48.09 75.77
CA ALA A 21 -41.04 -47.62 74.69
C ALA A 21 -40.69 -46.19 74.22
N VAL A 22 -40.37 -45.29 75.16
CA VAL A 22 -39.98 -43.90 74.86
C VAL A 22 -38.63 -43.82 74.15
N THR A 23 -37.66 -44.66 74.53
CA THR A 23 -36.35 -44.70 73.84
C THR A 23 -36.42 -45.30 72.44
N ALA A 24 -37.23 -46.33 72.21
CA ALA A 24 -37.45 -46.89 70.87
C ALA A 24 -38.15 -45.90 69.91
N HIS A 25 -39.15 -45.14 70.38
CA HIS A 25 -39.77 -44.08 69.58
C HIS A 25 -38.77 -42.96 69.25
N ALA A 26 -38.01 -42.48 70.25
CA ALA A 26 -37.01 -41.44 70.04
C ALA A 26 -35.88 -41.85 69.06
N ALA A 27 -35.52 -43.13 69.01
CA ALA A 27 -34.58 -43.66 68.02
C ALA A 27 -35.19 -43.68 66.60
N GLY A 28 -36.44 -44.13 66.46
CA GLY A 28 -37.18 -44.12 65.19
C GLY A 28 -37.38 -42.71 64.62
N ASP A 29 -37.77 -41.75 65.45
CA ASP A 29 -37.93 -40.34 65.07
C ASP A 29 -36.60 -39.72 64.61
N ARG A 30 -35.49 -40.05 65.29
CA ARG A 30 -34.15 -39.61 64.88
C ARG A 30 -33.70 -40.24 63.56
N GLN A 31 -33.95 -41.53 63.33
CA GLN A 31 -33.65 -42.16 62.04
C GLN A 31 -34.46 -41.52 60.92
N LYS A 32 -35.77 -41.29 61.13
CA LYS A 32 -36.62 -40.61 60.15
C LYS A 32 -36.11 -39.19 59.87
N SER A 33 -35.82 -38.41 60.91
CA SER A 33 -35.29 -37.05 60.80
C SER A 33 -33.96 -37.00 60.02
N PHE A 34 -33.03 -37.93 60.31
CA PHE A 34 -31.78 -38.06 59.55
C PHE A 34 -32.04 -38.41 58.08
N THR A 35 -32.92 -39.37 57.81
CA THR A 35 -33.24 -39.84 56.46
C THR A 35 -33.88 -38.73 55.62
N ASP A 36 -34.85 -38.01 56.18
CA ASP A 36 -35.50 -36.87 55.54
C ASP A 36 -34.49 -35.74 55.26
N ALA A 37 -33.59 -35.45 56.21
CA ALA A 37 -32.55 -34.43 56.06
C ALA A 37 -31.46 -34.81 55.05
N ALA A 38 -31.07 -36.10 54.98
CA ALA A 38 -30.13 -36.63 53.99
C ALA A 38 -30.72 -36.60 52.57
N ALA A 39 -32.02 -36.89 52.43
CA ALA A 39 -32.74 -36.76 51.17
C ALA A 39 -32.86 -35.28 50.73
N GLN A 40 -33.18 -34.36 51.66
CA GLN A 40 -33.20 -32.92 51.40
C GLN A 40 -31.83 -32.39 50.94
N LEU A 41 -30.74 -32.85 51.55
CA LEU A 41 -29.38 -32.46 51.21
C LEU A 41 -28.95 -33.02 49.85
N SER A 42 -29.33 -34.26 49.53
CA SER A 42 -29.10 -34.85 48.22
C SER A 42 -29.83 -34.07 47.11
N ALA A 43 -31.12 -33.76 47.35
CA ALA A 43 -31.91 -32.92 46.44
C ALA A 43 -31.38 -31.46 46.35
N GLN A 44 -30.71 -30.96 47.39
CA GLN A 44 -30.01 -29.68 47.34
C GLN A 44 -28.79 -29.76 46.41
N TRP A 45 -27.97 -30.81 46.50
CA TRP A 45 -26.85 -31.00 45.58
C TRP A 45 -27.27 -31.13 44.12
N ASP A 46 -28.42 -31.75 43.85
CA ASP A 46 -28.96 -31.83 42.49
C ASP A 46 -29.41 -30.45 41.98
N ARG A 47 -30.04 -29.63 42.83
CA ARG A 47 -30.35 -28.22 42.52
C ARG A 47 -29.09 -27.37 42.34
N ASP A 48 -28.09 -27.53 43.20
CA ASP A 48 -26.82 -26.79 43.13
C ASP A 48 -26.05 -27.14 41.86
N GLN A 49 -26.04 -28.41 41.48
CA GLN A 49 -25.45 -28.88 40.22
C GLN A 49 -26.19 -28.31 39.01
N ALA A 50 -27.53 -28.30 39.01
CA ALA A 50 -28.34 -27.66 37.97
C ALA A 50 -28.14 -26.13 37.92
N ALA A 51 -27.87 -25.51 39.07
CA ALA A 51 -27.52 -24.09 39.19
C ALA A 51 -26.04 -23.80 38.88
N GLY A 52 -25.25 -24.81 38.48
CA GLY A 52 -23.89 -24.66 37.93
C GLY A 52 -22.73 -24.93 38.90
N VAL A 53 -22.97 -25.51 40.07
CA VAL A 53 -21.89 -26.04 40.93
C VAL A 53 -21.27 -27.27 40.24
N PRO A 54 -19.93 -27.36 40.10
CA PRO A 54 -19.31 -28.50 39.43
C PRO A 54 -19.62 -29.83 40.11
N ALA A 55 -20.00 -30.85 39.32
CA ALA A 55 -20.28 -32.19 39.84
C ALA A 55 -19.08 -32.78 40.62
N ALA A 56 -17.85 -32.46 40.21
CA ALA A 56 -16.62 -32.84 40.92
C ALA A 56 -16.51 -32.25 42.34
N SER A 57 -17.13 -31.10 42.62
CA SER A 57 -17.17 -30.50 43.96
C SER A 57 -18.22 -31.15 44.86
N LEU A 58 -19.24 -31.80 44.28
CA LEU A 58 -20.35 -32.43 45.00
C LEU A 58 -20.17 -33.95 45.16
N ALA A 59 -19.43 -34.61 44.26
CA ALA A 59 -19.18 -36.05 44.32
C ALA A 59 -18.53 -36.53 45.64
N PRO A 60 -17.54 -35.82 46.24
CA PRO A 60 -16.99 -36.19 47.55
C PRO A 60 -18.04 -36.11 48.67
N LEU A 61 -18.97 -35.15 48.60
CA LEU A 61 -20.03 -34.98 49.61
C LEU A 61 -21.07 -36.11 49.52
N ARG A 62 -21.45 -36.50 48.30
CA ARG A 62 -22.30 -37.66 48.04
C ARG A 62 -21.65 -38.96 48.54
N ALA A 63 -20.35 -39.13 48.32
CA ALA A 63 -19.59 -40.29 48.81
C ALA A 63 -19.44 -40.31 50.35
N GLU A 64 -19.20 -39.16 50.98
CA GLU A 64 -19.12 -39.02 52.45
C GLU A 64 -20.47 -39.32 53.11
N LEU A 65 -21.59 -38.85 52.55
CA LEU A 65 -22.94 -39.21 53.02
C LEU A 65 -23.21 -40.71 52.86
N GLY A 66 -22.89 -41.29 51.70
CA GLY A 66 -23.13 -42.72 51.43
C GLY A 66 -22.26 -43.68 52.25
N SER A 67 -21.09 -43.24 52.73
CA SER A 67 -20.16 -44.07 53.51
C SER A 67 -20.24 -43.88 55.02
N GLN A 68 -20.71 -42.71 55.51
CA GLN A 68 -20.78 -42.39 56.94
C GLN A 68 -22.22 -42.33 57.49
N ALA A 69 -23.25 -42.55 56.67
CA ALA A 69 -24.64 -42.62 57.16
C ALA A 69 -24.82 -43.76 58.18
N PRO A 70 -25.54 -43.54 59.31
CA PRO A 70 -25.79 -44.60 60.28
C PRO A 70 -26.66 -45.71 59.67
N THR A 71 -26.15 -46.95 59.68
CA THR A 71 -26.81 -48.15 59.12
C THR A 71 -27.54 -48.99 60.17
N ALA A 72 -27.55 -48.55 61.43
CA ALA A 72 -28.16 -49.27 62.53
C ALA A 72 -29.70 -49.35 62.41
N ALA A 73 -30.30 -50.44 62.86
CA ALA A 73 -31.76 -50.60 62.89
C ALA A 73 -32.43 -49.52 63.77
N TRP A 74 -33.69 -49.19 63.47
CA TRP A 74 -34.43 -48.07 64.09
C TRP A 74 -34.56 -48.14 65.62
N TRP A 75 -34.45 -49.32 66.21
CA TRP A 75 -34.50 -49.59 67.65
C TRP A 75 -33.11 -49.66 68.31
N SER A 76 -32.03 -49.50 67.54
CA SER A 76 -30.65 -49.69 68.00
C SER A 76 -30.12 -48.47 68.77
N PRO A 77 -29.29 -48.68 69.82
CA PRO A 77 -28.61 -47.60 70.53
C PRO A 77 -27.72 -46.68 69.67
N GLY A 78 -27.35 -47.09 68.45
CA GLY A 78 -26.58 -46.25 67.51
C GLY A 78 -27.27 -44.92 67.16
N TRP A 79 -28.59 -44.81 67.29
CA TRP A 79 -29.33 -43.56 67.05
C TRP A 79 -29.37 -42.61 68.27
N PHE A 80 -28.86 -43.02 69.43
CA PHE A 80 -28.80 -42.16 70.62
C PHE A 80 -27.63 -41.17 70.62
N GLY A 81 -26.58 -41.43 69.83
CA GLY A 81 -25.43 -40.53 69.66
C GLY A 81 -25.70 -39.31 68.77
N ASN A 82 -24.73 -38.39 68.72
CA ASN A 82 -24.79 -37.16 67.92
C ASN A 82 -24.12 -37.28 66.52
N GLU A 83 -23.71 -38.49 66.13
CA GLU A 83 -22.89 -38.72 64.93
C GLU A 83 -23.61 -38.37 63.62
N GLY A 84 -24.87 -38.79 63.47
CA GLY A 84 -25.71 -38.45 62.32
C GLY A 84 -25.95 -36.95 62.14
N PRO A 85 -26.42 -36.22 63.18
CA PRO A 85 -26.53 -34.76 63.16
C PRO A 85 -25.20 -34.06 62.83
N ALA A 86 -24.09 -34.49 63.47
CA ALA A 86 -22.77 -33.92 63.23
C ALA A 86 -22.26 -34.16 61.80
N LEU A 87 -22.58 -35.31 61.18
CA LEU A 87 -22.31 -35.58 59.77
C LEU A 87 -23.08 -34.61 58.87
N LEU A 88 -24.39 -34.46 59.10
CA LEU A 88 -25.24 -33.57 58.30
C LEU A 88 -24.77 -32.10 58.38
N ASP A 89 -24.37 -31.61 59.55
CA ASP A 89 -23.86 -30.24 59.70
C ASP A 89 -22.49 -30.03 59.04
N ARG A 90 -21.57 -31.00 59.12
CA ARG A 90 -20.33 -30.97 58.33
C ARG A 90 -20.61 -30.92 56.84
N LEU A 91 -21.53 -31.76 56.35
CA LEU A 91 -21.89 -31.79 54.93
C LEU A 91 -22.59 -30.51 54.48
N ARG A 92 -23.49 -29.92 55.29
CA ARG A 92 -24.08 -28.59 55.04
C ARG A 92 -23.02 -27.50 54.91
N THR A 93 -22.05 -27.47 55.82
CA THR A 93 -20.92 -26.51 55.79
C THR A 93 -20.08 -26.68 54.52
N LYS A 94 -19.73 -27.92 54.16
CA LYS A 94 -19.00 -28.24 52.92
C LYS A 94 -19.81 -27.87 51.66
N THR A 95 -21.13 -28.07 51.69
CA THR A 95 -22.05 -27.68 50.60
C THR A 95 -22.05 -26.18 50.38
N GLN A 96 -22.19 -25.39 51.44
CA GLN A 96 -22.12 -23.93 51.38
C GLN A 96 -20.75 -23.45 50.86
N SER A 97 -19.67 -24.12 51.27
CA SER A 97 -18.32 -23.82 50.79
C SER A 97 -18.16 -24.12 49.29
N ALA A 98 -18.69 -25.24 48.81
CA ALA A 98 -18.69 -25.60 47.40
C ALA A 98 -19.52 -24.63 46.54
N TRP A 99 -20.66 -24.18 47.05
CA TRP A 99 -21.51 -23.16 46.41
C TRP A 99 -20.80 -21.81 46.30
N SER A 100 -20.24 -21.30 47.41
CA SER A 100 -19.50 -20.02 47.42
C SER A 100 -18.28 -20.08 46.49
N ALA A 101 -17.49 -21.15 46.55
CA ALA A 101 -16.34 -21.33 45.66
C ALA A 101 -16.73 -21.37 44.17
N ALA A 102 -17.86 -22.00 43.84
CA ALA A 102 -18.39 -22.00 42.47
C ALA A 102 -18.86 -20.61 42.01
N LEU A 103 -19.51 -19.84 42.89
CA LEU A 103 -19.89 -18.45 42.60
C LEU A 103 -18.66 -17.57 42.35
N ASP A 104 -17.67 -17.61 43.22
CA ASP A 104 -16.50 -16.73 43.14
C ASP A 104 -15.58 -17.09 41.96
N ALA A 105 -15.46 -18.38 41.62
CA ALA A 105 -14.77 -18.82 40.41
C ALA A 105 -15.45 -18.28 39.13
N GLN A 106 -16.78 -18.30 39.06
CA GLN A 106 -17.51 -17.75 37.90
C GLN A 106 -17.49 -16.21 37.88
N ARG A 107 -17.52 -15.55 39.03
CA ARG A 107 -17.33 -14.08 39.12
C ARG A 107 -15.96 -13.66 38.61
N SER A 108 -14.90 -14.36 39.01
CA SER A 108 -13.53 -14.06 38.58
C SER A 108 -13.39 -14.20 37.05
N ARG A 109 -14.02 -15.23 36.47
CA ARG A 109 -14.09 -15.39 34.99
C ARG A 109 -14.87 -14.25 34.33
N ALA A 110 -16.02 -13.87 34.87
CA ALA A 110 -16.83 -12.78 34.33
C ALA A 110 -16.10 -11.42 34.41
N GLN A 111 -15.36 -11.17 35.50
CA GLN A 111 -14.49 -10.01 35.66
C GLN A 111 -13.34 -10.00 34.66
N ALA A 112 -12.71 -11.15 34.37
CA ALA A 112 -11.69 -11.25 33.33
C ALA A 112 -12.25 -10.93 31.93
N VAL A 113 -13.51 -11.26 31.64
CA VAL A 113 -14.18 -10.87 30.38
C VAL A 113 -14.45 -9.36 30.33
N ILE A 114 -14.85 -8.74 31.45
CA ILE A 114 -14.97 -7.27 31.55
C ILE A 114 -13.60 -6.60 31.32
N ALA A 115 -12.50 -7.15 31.85
CA ALA A 115 -11.15 -6.65 31.60
C ALA A 115 -10.76 -6.74 30.10
N GLN A 116 -11.03 -7.88 29.44
CA GLN A 116 -10.80 -8.03 28.00
C GLN A 116 -11.58 -7.03 27.14
N TRP A 117 -12.77 -6.61 27.58
CA TRP A 117 -13.50 -5.51 26.95
C TRP A 117 -12.82 -4.16 27.18
N ASN A 118 -12.39 -3.87 28.41
CA ASN A 118 -11.72 -2.61 28.73
C ASN A 118 -10.41 -2.44 27.92
N ASP A 119 -9.63 -3.52 27.76
CA ASP A 119 -8.41 -3.52 26.92
C ASP A 119 -8.74 -3.23 25.46
N LEU A 120 -9.78 -3.87 24.91
CA LEU A 120 -10.26 -3.60 23.55
C LEU A 120 -10.73 -2.15 23.41
N ALA A 121 -11.47 -1.63 24.39
CA ALA A 121 -12.00 -0.28 24.38
C ALA A 121 -10.91 0.79 24.50
N ALA A 122 -9.85 0.52 25.27
CA ALA A 122 -8.68 1.40 25.34
C ALA A 122 -7.90 1.45 24.02
N GLN A 123 -7.71 0.30 23.36
CA GLN A 123 -6.94 0.18 22.12
C GLN A 123 -7.71 0.63 20.87
N GLN A 124 -9.04 0.48 20.85
CA GLN A 124 -9.88 0.65 19.65
C GLN A 124 -11.01 1.67 19.87
N SER A 125 -10.84 2.61 20.80
CA SER A 125 -11.85 3.61 21.18
C SER A 125 -12.48 4.36 20.00
N SER A 126 -11.68 4.73 18.98
CA SER A 126 -12.13 5.41 17.77
C SER A 126 -12.94 4.53 16.80
N TRP A 127 -12.98 3.22 17.02
CA TRP A 127 -13.61 2.23 16.14
C TRP A 127 -14.84 1.55 16.75
N LEU A 128 -15.11 1.78 18.03
CA LEU A 128 -16.27 1.24 18.74
C LEU A 128 -17.45 2.22 18.69
N THR A 129 -18.66 1.70 18.54
CA THR A 129 -19.87 2.53 18.52
C THR A 129 -20.31 2.91 19.94
N GLY A 130 -21.04 4.03 20.07
CA GLY A 130 -21.67 4.44 21.32
C GLY A 130 -22.52 3.32 21.92
N ASP A 131 -23.34 2.65 21.10
CA ASP A 131 -24.18 1.52 21.52
C ASP A 131 -23.37 0.35 22.06
N ALA A 132 -22.23 0.01 21.45
CA ALA A 132 -21.37 -1.06 21.93
C ALA A 132 -20.78 -0.74 23.31
N THR A 133 -20.32 0.50 23.51
CA THR A 133 -19.82 0.96 24.82
C THR A 133 -20.92 1.03 25.88
N ALA A 134 -22.12 1.47 25.52
CA ALA A 134 -23.28 1.55 26.42
C ALA A 134 -23.78 0.16 26.84
N ALA A 135 -23.77 -0.82 25.93
CA ALA A 135 -24.13 -2.21 26.21
C ALA A 135 -23.15 -2.85 27.21
N ALA A 136 -21.83 -2.68 26.98
CA ALA A 136 -20.80 -3.18 27.89
C ALA A 136 -20.83 -2.48 29.27
N GLY A 137 -21.20 -1.20 29.30
CA GLY A 137 -21.40 -0.44 30.55
C GLY A 137 -22.45 -1.03 31.50
N GLN A 138 -23.36 -1.91 31.04
CA GLN A 138 -24.34 -2.58 31.90
C GLN A 138 -23.80 -3.86 32.57
N TRP A 139 -22.67 -4.42 32.10
CA TRP A 139 -22.17 -5.72 32.56
C TRP A 139 -21.88 -5.78 34.08
N PRO A 140 -21.31 -4.74 34.74
CA PRO A 140 -21.13 -4.76 36.19
C PRO A 140 -22.45 -4.87 36.97
N ARG A 141 -23.53 -4.22 36.48
CA ARG A 141 -24.87 -4.32 37.07
C ARG A 141 -25.45 -5.71 36.88
N GLN A 142 -25.36 -6.26 35.66
CA GLN A 142 -25.78 -7.63 35.35
C GLN A 142 -25.06 -8.67 36.22
N LEU A 143 -23.74 -8.52 36.42
CA LEU A 143 -22.95 -9.39 37.29
C LEU A 143 -23.42 -9.36 38.75
N SER A 144 -23.74 -8.17 39.27
CA SER A 144 -24.22 -7.99 40.65
C SER A 144 -25.62 -8.58 40.88
N ALA A 145 -26.45 -8.66 39.83
CA ALA A 145 -27.79 -9.21 39.90
C ALA A 145 -27.83 -10.75 39.82
N ALA A 146 -26.86 -11.37 39.15
CA ALA A 146 -26.79 -12.83 38.97
C ALA A 146 -26.52 -13.57 40.30
N ARG A 147 -27.37 -14.56 40.62
CA ARG A 147 -27.35 -15.26 41.92
C ARG A 147 -26.86 -16.70 41.89
N SER A 148 -26.64 -17.30 40.72
CA SER A 148 -26.16 -18.68 40.57
C SER A 148 -24.90 -18.77 39.68
N PRO A 149 -24.03 -19.78 39.90
CA PRO A 149 -22.87 -20.02 39.04
C PRO A 149 -23.20 -20.14 37.55
N ALA A 150 -24.31 -20.82 37.20
CA ALA A 150 -24.77 -20.97 35.82
C ALA A 150 -25.18 -19.63 35.18
N ALA A 151 -25.89 -18.77 35.91
CA ALA A 151 -26.29 -17.46 35.40
C ALA A 151 -25.07 -16.56 35.12
N ILE A 152 -24.06 -16.59 36.00
CA ILE A 152 -22.81 -15.84 35.80
C ILE A 152 -22.02 -16.41 34.60
N SER A 153 -21.97 -17.74 34.46
CA SER A 153 -21.32 -18.41 33.33
C SER A 153 -21.98 -18.08 31.98
N ALA A 154 -23.31 -17.98 31.96
CA ALA A 154 -24.07 -17.59 30.76
C ALA A 154 -23.80 -16.14 30.37
N LEU A 155 -23.77 -15.21 31.34
CA LEU A 155 -23.35 -13.82 31.12
C LEU A 155 -21.94 -13.74 30.54
N ALA A 156 -20.95 -14.38 31.18
CA ALA A 156 -19.57 -14.38 30.71
C ALA A 156 -19.42 -14.91 29.26
N SER A 157 -20.16 -15.97 28.91
CA SER A 157 -20.15 -16.53 27.55
C SER A 157 -20.79 -15.60 26.51
N SER A 158 -21.87 -14.90 26.89
CA SER A 158 -22.52 -13.90 26.02
C SER A 158 -21.62 -12.68 25.79
N TRP A 159 -20.91 -12.22 26.82
CA TRP A 159 -19.96 -11.11 26.74
C TRP A 159 -18.72 -11.47 25.93
N GLN A 160 -18.19 -12.70 26.05
CA GLN A 160 -17.11 -13.19 25.18
C GLN A 160 -17.53 -13.18 23.70
N SER A 161 -18.75 -13.65 23.42
CA SER A 161 -19.32 -13.64 22.07
C SER A 161 -19.47 -12.22 21.52
N PHE A 162 -19.93 -11.28 22.36
CA PHE A 162 -19.99 -9.87 22.03
C PHE A 162 -18.61 -9.27 21.73
N ILE A 163 -17.58 -9.52 22.56
CA ILE A 163 -16.20 -9.06 22.31
C ILE A 163 -15.68 -9.58 20.96
N ALA A 164 -15.94 -10.86 20.63
CA ALA A 164 -15.54 -11.44 19.36
C ALA A 164 -16.25 -10.76 18.15
N GLN A 165 -17.53 -10.44 18.29
CA GLN A 165 -18.29 -9.66 17.29
C GLN A 165 -17.71 -8.25 17.13
N GLN A 166 -17.44 -7.54 18.22
CA GLN A 166 -16.87 -6.18 18.17
C GLN A 166 -15.45 -6.17 17.56
N ARG A 167 -14.59 -7.14 17.88
CA ARG A 167 -13.28 -7.29 17.21
C ARG A 167 -13.42 -7.47 15.69
N THR A 168 -14.39 -8.29 15.26
CA THR A 168 -14.68 -8.51 13.84
C THR A 168 -15.19 -7.23 13.16
N ALA A 169 -16.09 -6.50 13.81
CA ALA A 169 -16.62 -5.24 13.32
C ALA A 169 -15.55 -4.14 13.19
N VAL A 170 -14.65 -4.02 14.18
CA VAL A 170 -13.51 -3.09 14.15
C VAL A 170 -12.58 -3.40 12.98
N VAL A 171 -12.19 -4.66 12.77
CA VAL A 171 -11.33 -5.05 11.64
C VAL A 171 -12.00 -4.79 10.29
N ALA A 172 -13.32 -5.06 10.18
CA ALA A 172 -14.08 -4.74 8.98
C ALA A 172 -14.12 -3.23 8.70
N ALA A 173 -14.40 -2.40 9.72
CA ALA A 173 -14.41 -0.95 9.59
C ALA A 173 -13.04 -0.38 9.21
N GLN A 174 -11.96 -0.89 9.79
CA GLN A 174 -10.59 -0.53 9.42
C GLN A 174 -10.28 -0.86 7.96
N ARG A 175 -10.65 -2.05 7.48
CA ARG A 175 -10.47 -2.43 6.06
C ARG A 175 -11.26 -1.53 5.12
N VAL A 176 -12.47 -1.12 5.49
CA VAL A 176 -13.26 -0.15 4.71
C VAL A 176 -12.59 1.23 4.69
N LYS A 177 -12.08 1.74 5.83
CA LYS A 177 -11.35 3.02 5.86
C LYS A 177 -10.07 2.95 5.01
N LEU A 178 -9.29 1.87 5.12
CA LEU A 178 -8.07 1.67 4.32
C LEU A 178 -8.39 1.64 2.82
N ALA A 179 -9.42 0.90 2.42
CA ALA A 179 -9.88 0.87 1.04
C ALA A 179 -10.29 2.26 0.56
N ALA A 180 -11.12 2.98 1.34
CA ALA A 180 -11.58 4.33 1.01
C ALA A 180 -10.44 5.35 0.89
N ALA A 181 -9.46 5.31 1.80
CA ALA A 181 -8.29 6.18 1.74
C ALA A 181 -7.48 5.97 0.44
N LEU A 182 -7.29 4.71 0.04
CA LEU A 182 -6.51 4.34 -1.15
C LEU A 182 -7.36 4.28 -2.44
N GLN A 183 -8.67 4.51 -2.37
CA GLN A 183 -9.62 4.33 -3.49
C GLN A 183 -9.35 5.29 -4.65
N SER A 184 -8.97 6.54 -4.34
CA SER A 184 -8.64 7.58 -5.34
C SER A 184 -7.48 7.20 -6.25
N ALA A 185 -6.62 6.28 -5.81
CA ALA A 185 -5.46 5.76 -6.53
C ALA A 185 -5.63 4.30 -6.99
N GLY A 186 -6.87 3.81 -7.08
CA GLY A 186 -7.17 2.45 -7.58
C GLY A 186 -7.01 1.33 -6.55
N GLY A 187 -6.91 1.66 -5.26
CA GLY A 187 -6.81 0.70 -4.16
C GLY A 187 -5.37 0.24 -3.85
N PRO A 188 -5.19 -0.61 -2.82
CA PRO A 188 -3.87 -0.82 -2.20
C PRO A 188 -2.80 -1.38 -3.14
N GLN A 189 -3.15 -2.34 -4.01
CA GLN A 189 -2.21 -2.93 -4.96
C GLN A 189 -1.78 -1.94 -6.05
N GLN A 190 -2.70 -1.07 -6.49
CA GLN A 190 -2.41 -0.05 -7.50
C GLN A 190 -1.55 1.10 -6.92
N VAL A 191 -1.77 1.46 -5.65
CA VAL A 191 -0.89 2.38 -4.92
C VAL A 191 0.54 1.83 -4.82
N LEU A 192 0.69 0.56 -4.45
CA LEU A 192 2.01 -0.09 -4.34
C LEU A 192 2.71 -0.27 -5.70
N SER A 193 1.97 -0.60 -6.77
CA SER A 193 2.55 -0.71 -8.12
C SER A 193 3.00 0.67 -8.65
N THR A 194 2.18 1.70 -8.45
CA THR A 194 2.49 3.10 -8.81
C THR A 194 3.71 3.60 -8.04
N ALA A 195 3.82 3.31 -6.74
CA ALA A 195 4.97 3.66 -5.93
C ALA A 195 6.28 3.06 -6.45
N ARG A 196 6.30 1.75 -6.70
CA ARG A 196 7.48 1.06 -7.24
C ARG A 196 7.85 1.58 -8.63
N HIS A 197 6.87 1.85 -9.48
CA HIS A 197 7.11 2.42 -10.80
C HIS A 197 7.73 3.81 -10.72
N LEU A 198 7.17 4.72 -9.92
CA LEU A 198 7.70 6.08 -9.77
C LEU A 198 9.09 6.11 -9.13
N VAL A 199 9.37 5.23 -8.15
CA VAL A 199 10.72 5.08 -7.58
C VAL A 199 11.72 4.60 -8.64
N ALA A 200 11.34 3.66 -9.51
CA ALA A 200 12.20 3.18 -10.60
C ALA A 200 12.43 4.27 -11.68
N VAL A 201 11.40 5.02 -12.06
CA VAL A 201 11.52 6.17 -12.98
C VAL A 201 12.43 7.25 -12.38
N ALA A 202 12.24 7.59 -11.10
CA ALA A 202 13.07 8.56 -10.39
C ALA A 202 14.53 8.10 -10.34
N ALA A 203 14.81 6.84 -10.01
CA ALA A 203 16.16 6.29 -10.01
C ALA A 203 16.82 6.36 -11.41
N GLY A 204 16.08 6.02 -12.47
CA GLY A 204 16.57 6.13 -13.85
C GLY A 204 16.83 7.57 -14.32
N ALA A 205 16.12 8.54 -13.73
CA ALA A 205 16.26 9.97 -14.01
C ALA A 205 17.14 10.71 -12.98
N ASN A 206 17.84 10.02 -12.07
CA ASN A 206 18.67 10.61 -11.00
C ASN A 206 17.88 11.47 -9.96
N LEU A 207 16.55 11.38 -9.94
CA LEU A 207 15.68 12.17 -9.08
C LEU A 207 15.63 11.65 -7.63
N ASP A 208 15.36 12.55 -6.68
CA ASP A 208 15.12 12.19 -5.28
C ASP A 208 13.69 11.68 -5.09
N ALA A 209 13.56 10.37 -4.81
CA ALA A 209 12.27 9.73 -4.53
C ALA A 209 11.76 9.95 -3.09
N GLY A 210 12.54 10.62 -2.24
CA GLY A 210 12.21 10.83 -0.83
C GLY A 210 11.95 9.52 -0.09
N ASN A 211 10.87 9.48 0.70
CA ASN A 211 10.47 8.30 1.48
C ASN A 211 9.47 7.37 0.77
N VAL A 212 9.12 7.60 -0.51
CA VAL A 212 8.07 6.84 -1.22
C VAL A 212 8.33 5.34 -1.21
N GLY A 213 9.57 4.91 -1.46
CA GLY A 213 9.94 3.49 -1.43
C GLY A 213 9.76 2.87 -0.03
N ALA A 214 10.28 3.53 0.99
CA ALA A 214 10.18 3.07 2.38
C ALA A 214 8.72 2.99 2.87
N LEU A 215 7.88 3.98 2.54
CA LEU A 215 6.45 3.98 2.85
C LEU A 215 5.70 2.86 2.11
N ALA A 216 6.04 2.59 0.85
CA ALA A 216 5.45 1.50 0.08
C ALA A 216 5.81 0.12 0.67
N ASP A 217 7.07 -0.09 1.06
CA ASP A 217 7.50 -1.35 1.70
C ASP A 217 6.87 -1.52 3.09
N GLN A 218 6.79 -0.46 3.90
CA GLN A 218 6.06 -0.45 5.17
C GLN A 218 4.59 -0.82 5.00
N LEU A 219 3.89 -0.17 4.05
CA LEU A 219 2.48 -0.44 3.76
C LEU A 219 2.27 -1.89 3.30
N SER A 220 3.13 -2.39 2.41
CA SER A 220 3.11 -3.77 1.93
C SER A 220 3.25 -4.78 3.08
N ASN A 221 4.16 -4.52 4.02
CA ASN A 221 4.39 -5.37 5.19
C ASN A 221 3.24 -5.32 6.20
N GLN A 222 2.67 -4.14 6.46
CA GLN A 222 1.52 -3.97 7.37
C GLN A 222 0.26 -4.65 6.82
N ILE A 223 0.01 -4.54 5.52
CA ILE A 223 -1.09 -5.26 4.85
C ILE A 223 -0.89 -6.77 4.96
N ALA A 224 0.32 -7.28 4.70
CA ALA A 224 0.63 -8.70 4.86
C ALA A 224 0.47 -9.20 6.31
N ALA A 225 0.80 -8.36 7.30
CA ALA A 225 0.61 -8.63 8.73
C ALA A 225 -0.85 -8.49 9.22
N ASN A 226 -1.78 -8.02 8.37
CA ASN A 226 -3.14 -7.61 8.75
C ASN A 226 -3.21 -6.47 9.78
N ASP A 227 -2.16 -5.67 9.93
CA ASP A 227 -2.15 -4.46 10.76
C ASP A 227 -2.81 -3.30 9.99
N ASN A 228 -4.14 -3.33 9.96
CA ASN A 228 -4.91 -2.34 9.20
C ASN A 228 -4.74 -0.92 9.75
N LEU A 229 -4.47 -0.74 11.05
CA LEU A 229 -4.33 0.59 11.65
C LEU A 229 -3.01 1.24 11.25
N ALA A 230 -1.90 0.50 11.31
CA ALA A 230 -0.62 0.99 10.78
C ALA A 230 -0.68 1.21 9.27
N ALA A 231 -1.35 0.32 8.52
CA ALA A 231 -1.56 0.45 7.08
C ALA A 231 -2.35 1.71 6.70
N ILE A 232 -3.38 2.09 7.48
CA ILE A 232 -4.11 3.35 7.27
C ILE A 232 -3.16 4.55 7.41
N ASN A 233 -2.42 4.62 8.52
CA ASN A 233 -1.53 5.75 8.80
C ASN A 233 -0.39 5.88 7.79
N THR A 234 0.16 4.76 7.31
CA THR A 234 1.20 4.74 6.28
C THR A 234 0.63 5.06 4.90
N GLY A 235 -0.59 4.60 4.59
CA GLY A 235 -1.32 4.95 3.37
C GLY A 235 -1.65 6.45 3.27
N GLU A 236 -2.11 7.06 4.37
CA GLU A 236 -2.38 8.50 4.47
C GLU A 236 -1.10 9.35 4.25
N GLN A 237 0.10 8.83 4.56
CA GLN A 237 1.40 9.46 4.26
C GLN A 237 1.90 9.19 2.84
N LEU A 238 1.66 7.98 2.31
CA LEU A 238 2.17 7.56 1.00
C LEU A 238 1.50 8.33 -0.16
N LEU A 239 0.19 8.57 -0.09
CA LEU A 239 -0.54 9.26 -1.17
C LEU A 239 0.00 10.68 -1.50
N PRO A 240 0.21 11.60 -0.55
CA PRO A 240 0.81 12.91 -0.85
C PRO A 240 2.27 12.80 -1.31
N ALA A 241 3.04 11.83 -0.79
CA ALA A 241 4.41 11.57 -1.23
C ALA A 241 4.46 11.11 -2.71
N LEU A 242 3.52 10.25 -3.14
CA LEU A 242 3.35 9.85 -4.54
C LEU A 242 3.00 11.03 -5.45
N SER A 243 2.09 11.91 -5.02
CA SER A 243 1.74 13.12 -5.77
C SER A 243 2.94 14.05 -5.96
N THR A 244 3.76 14.21 -4.92
CA THR A 244 5.00 14.99 -4.96
C THR A 244 6.01 14.39 -5.94
N LEU A 245 6.23 13.07 -5.87
CA LEU A 245 7.17 12.38 -6.77
C LEU A 245 6.70 12.38 -8.23
N GLN A 246 5.40 12.18 -8.49
CA GLN A 246 4.82 12.31 -9.82
C GLN A 246 5.02 13.72 -10.39
N SER A 247 4.85 14.76 -9.56
CA SER A 247 5.07 16.15 -9.95
C SER A 247 6.54 16.42 -10.29
N LEU A 248 7.48 15.85 -9.52
CA LEU A 248 8.92 15.92 -9.78
C LEU A 248 9.31 15.24 -11.11
N VAL A 249 8.76 14.05 -11.39
CA VAL A 249 8.95 13.34 -12.67
C VAL A 249 8.38 14.15 -13.84
N ASN A 250 7.21 14.76 -13.67
CA ASN A 250 6.59 15.61 -14.71
C ASN A 250 7.45 16.85 -15.00
N LEU A 251 7.97 17.51 -13.96
CA LEU A 251 8.89 18.65 -14.10
C LEU A 251 10.18 18.25 -14.81
N ASN A 252 10.77 17.10 -14.45
CA ASN A 252 11.95 16.58 -15.12
C ASN A 252 11.72 16.36 -16.62
N ASN A 253 10.58 15.76 -16.98
CA ASN A 253 10.22 15.51 -18.38
C ASN A 253 9.97 16.82 -19.14
N GLN A 254 9.33 17.81 -18.50
CA GLN A 254 9.11 19.14 -19.06
C GLN A 254 10.44 19.85 -19.37
N VAL A 255 11.37 19.90 -18.41
CA VAL A 255 12.69 20.54 -18.60
C VAL A 255 13.53 19.76 -19.61
N GLY A 256 13.54 18.43 -19.53
CA GLY A 256 14.25 17.55 -20.47
C GLY A 256 13.82 17.76 -21.91
N GLY A 257 12.52 17.97 -22.15
CA GLY A 257 11.96 18.31 -23.47
C GLY A 257 12.42 19.66 -24.05
N GLN A 258 13.04 20.53 -23.24
CA GLN A 258 13.60 21.82 -23.67
C GLN A 258 15.12 21.79 -23.90
N ILE A 259 15.85 20.83 -23.31
CA ILE A 259 17.31 20.72 -23.44
C ILE A 259 17.74 20.49 -24.90
N GLN A 260 16.99 19.68 -25.63
CA GLN A 260 17.32 19.32 -27.00
C GLN A 260 17.03 20.50 -27.98
N PRO A 261 15.85 21.18 -27.96
CA PRO A 261 15.66 22.41 -28.74
C PRO A 261 16.67 23.52 -28.44
N LEU A 262 17.16 23.61 -27.19
CA LEU A 262 18.21 24.55 -26.80
C LEU A 262 19.58 24.21 -27.40
N LEU A 263 19.87 22.92 -27.65
CA LEU A 263 21.05 22.49 -28.40
C LEU A 263 20.99 23.02 -29.84
N TRP A 264 19.90 22.72 -30.57
CA TRP A 264 19.73 23.19 -31.95
C TRP A 264 19.90 24.70 -32.10
N SER A 265 19.33 25.51 -31.20
CA SER A 265 19.48 26.97 -31.31
C SER A 265 20.91 27.45 -31.02
N ALA A 266 21.65 26.75 -30.17
CA ALA A 266 23.07 27.04 -29.94
C ALA A 266 23.92 26.61 -31.15
N ASP A 267 23.66 25.43 -31.71
CA ASP A 267 24.33 24.93 -32.92
C ASP A 267 24.05 25.82 -34.14
N GLN A 268 22.82 26.35 -34.28
CA GLN A 268 22.49 27.37 -35.28
C GLN A 268 23.40 28.60 -35.14
N ALA A 269 23.65 29.10 -33.93
CA ALA A 269 24.56 30.23 -33.73
C ALA A 269 26.01 29.91 -34.14
N VAL A 270 26.45 28.66 -33.95
CA VAL A 270 27.78 28.18 -34.42
C VAL A 270 27.82 28.06 -35.94
N ALA A 271 26.77 27.51 -36.56
CA ALA A 271 26.63 27.37 -38.01
C ALA A 271 26.58 28.75 -38.71
N GLU A 272 25.90 29.71 -38.09
CA GLU A 272 25.87 31.11 -38.52
C GLU A 272 27.18 31.86 -38.22
N HIS A 273 28.11 31.28 -37.45
CA HIS A 273 29.36 31.93 -37.03
C HIS A 273 29.15 33.26 -36.28
N THR A 274 28.13 33.34 -35.41
CA THR A 274 27.90 34.56 -34.62
C THR A 274 29.04 34.81 -33.61
N PRO A 275 29.36 36.08 -33.27
CA PRO A 275 30.51 36.40 -32.41
C PRO A 275 30.52 35.70 -31.04
N ASN A 276 29.35 35.46 -30.44
CA ASN A 276 29.23 34.83 -29.13
C ASN A 276 28.92 33.32 -29.17
N ALA A 277 28.85 32.70 -30.35
CA ALA A 277 28.41 31.31 -30.53
C ALA A 277 29.13 30.29 -29.63
N ALA A 278 30.45 30.40 -29.49
CA ALA A 278 31.25 29.52 -28.64
C ALA A 278 30.90 29.64 -27.15
N ALA A 279 30.58 30.85 -26.68
CA ALA A 279 30.15 31.09 -25.30
C ALA A 279 28.74 30.55 -25.05
N LEU A 280 27.82 30.73 -26.01
CA LEU A 280 26.45 30.20 -25.95
C LEU A 280 26.43 28.66 -25.94
N SER A 281 27.27 28.02 -26.75
CA SER A 281 27.45 26.56 -26.77
C SER A 281 28.04 26.03 -25.47
N ALA A 282 29.02 26.74 -24.88
CA ALA A 282 29.57 26.37 -23.58
C ALA A 282 28.52 26.48 -22.44
N GLN A 283 27.67 27.52 -22.48
CA GLN A 283 26.53 27.64 -21.54
C GLN A 283 25.51 26.52 -21.75
N GLN A 284 25.18 26.17 -22.99
CA GLN A 284 24.27 25.08 -23.33
C GLN A 284 24.76 23.74 -22.75
N ALA A 285 26.05 23.42 -22.95
CA ALA A 285 26.66 22.20 -22.43
C ALA A 285 26.62 22.18 -20.89
N GLY A 286 26.87 23.32 -20.25
CA GLY A 286 26.74 23.52 -18.80
C GLY A 286 25.33 23.25 -18.28
N ILE A 287 24.30 23.76 -18.96
CA ILE A 287 22.89 23.50 -18.63
C ILE A 287 22.56 22.01 -18.78
N GLY A 288 23.08 21.34 -19.81
CA GLY A 288 22.94 19.88 -19.97
C GLY A 288 23.55 19.09 -18.80
N VAL A 289 24.68 19.53 -18.24
CA VAL A 289 25.28 18.95 -17.04
C VAL A 289 24.43 19.26 -15.79
N GLN A 290 24.00 20.51 -15.62
CA GLN A 290 23.13 20.94 -14.51
C GLN A 290 21.83 20.13 -14.47
N PHE A 291 21.17 19.93 -15.60
CA PHE A 291 19.95 19.14 -15.71
C PHE A 291 20.18 17.66 -15.31
N ARG A 292 21.22 17.01 -15.85
CA ARG A 292 21.55 15.61 -15.48
C ARG A 292 21.95 15.44 -14.00
N ALA A 293 22.48 16.48 -13.38
CA ALA A 293 22.83 16.51 -11.96
C ALA A 293 21.64 16.86 -11.05
N ALA A 294 20.52 17.37 -11.59
CA ALA A 294 19.37 17.78 -10.81
C ALA A 294 18.63 16.56 -10.22
N ARG A 295 18.36 16.63 -8.92
CA ARG A 295 17.65 15.61 -8.15
C ARG A 295 16.32 16.10 -7.60
N THR A 296 16.22 17.41 -7.31
CA THR A 296 15.07 18.04 -6.63
C THR A 296 14.34 19.04 -7.52
N ALA A 297 13.12 19.43 -7.12
CA ALA A 297 12.31 20.40 -7.85
C ALA A 297 13.02 21.76 -7.99
N ASP A 298 13.69 22.24 -6.94
CA ASP A 298 14.43 23.51 -6.98
C ASP A 298 15.59 23.48 -7.99
N GLN A 299 16.30 22.35 -8.08
CA GLN A 299 17.39 22.16 -9.03
C GLN A 299 16.89 22.10 -10.48
N LEU A 300 15.75 21.43 -10.72
CA LEU A 300 15.08 21.41 -12.02
C LEU A 300 14.52 22.79 -12.41
N ASN A 301 13.93 23.53 -11.47
CA ASN A 301 13.47 24.90 -11.69
C ASN A 301 14.63 25.85 -12.00
N ALA A 302 15.78 25.69 -11.33
CA ALA A 302 16.99 26.44 -11.65
C ALA A 302 17.54 26.10 -13.05
N ALA A 303 17.46 24.83 -13.47
CA ALA A 303 17.80 24.43 -14.83
C ALA A 303 16.83 25.04 -15.86
N ALA A 304 15.51 25.03 -15.59
CA ALA A 304 14.48 25.64 -16.43
C ALA A 304 14.64 27.17 -16.58
N ALA A 305 15.06 27.86 -15.52
CA ALA A 305 15.40 29.27 -15.56
C ALA A 305 16.65 29.54 -16.41
N SER A 306 17.66 28.67 -16.31
CA SER A 306 18.88 28.75 -17.12
C SER A 306 18.60 28.49 -18.61
N VAL A 307 17.75 27.51 -18.91
CA VAL A 307 17.21 27.24 -20.26
C VAL A 307 16.54 28.50 -20.81
N SER A 308 15.56 29.05 -20.10
CA SER A 308 14.83 30.26 -20.51
C SER A 308 15.75 31.47 -20.73
N SER A 309 16.78 31.63 -19.88
CA SER A 309 17.76 32.71 -20.00
C SER A 309 18.62 32.55 -21.26
N LEU A 310 19.14 31.35 -21.52
CA LEU A 310 19.99 31.09 -22.68
C LEU A 310 19.19 31.15 -24.00
N GLN A 311 17.94 30.68 -24.01
CA GLN A 311 17.03 30.83 -25.16
C GLN A 311 16.90 32.30 -25.59
N ASN A 312 16.70 33.22 -24.63
CA ASN A 312 16.61 34.65 -24.92
C ASN A 312 17.95 35.25 -25.39
N GLN A 313 19.07 34.82 -24.82
CA GLN A 313 20.41 35.24 -25.27
C GLN A 313 20.69 34.81 -26.71
N ILE A 314 20.44 33.54 -27.04
CA ILE A 314 20.61 33.00 -28.39
C ILE A 314 19.70 33.72 -29.40
N ALA A 315 18.41 33.89 -29.07
CA ALA A 315 17.48 34.61 -29.95
C ALA A 315 17.91 36.05 -30.22
N THR A 316 18.50 36.73 -29.22
CA THR A 316 19.04 38.09 -29.36
C THR A 316 20.30 38.09 -30.23
N GLU A 317 21.22 37.14 -30.03
CA GLU A 317 22.45 37.01 -30.81
C GLU A 317 22.18 36.76 -32.28
N LEU A 318 21.29 35.80 -32.60
CA LEU A 318 20.90 35.46 -33.98
C LEU A 318 20.21 36.65 -34.67
N ALA A 319 19.30 37.35 -33.97
CA ALA A 319 18.63 38.52 -34.51
C ALA A 319 19.59 39.69 -34.77
N ALA A 320 20.60 39.89 -33.91
CA ALA A 320 21.59 40.95 -34.07
C ALA A 320 22.57 40.70 -35.23
N HIS A 321 22.82 39.44 -35.58
CA HIS A 321 23.81 39.04 -36.58
C HIS A 321 23.20 38.39 -37.84
N GLN A 322 21.90 38.57 -38.10
CA GLN A 322 21.20 37.91 -39.21
C GLN A 322 21.82 38.16 -40.61
N CYS A 323 22.56 39.26 -40.80
CA CYS A 323 23.06 39.74 -42.09
C CYS A 323 24.54 40.13 -42.08
N GLY A 324 25.15 40.12 -43.26
CA GLY A 324 26.55 40.52 -43.49
C GLY A 324 27.48 39.37 -43.88
N TYR A 325 26.93 38.17 -44.10
CA TYR A 325 27.69 36.96 -44.36
C TYR A 325 28.31 36.93 -45.76
N SER A 326 29.59 36.59 -45.84
CA SER A 326 30.37 36.51 -47.09
C SER A 326 30.14 35.20 -47.87
N VAL A 327 28.87 34.79 -48.02
CA VAL A 327 28.46 33.56 -48.72
C VAL A 327 28.23 33.74 -50.23
N GLY A 328 28.25 34.98 -50.71
CA GLY A 328 27.93 35.35 -52.10
C GLY A 328 26.59 36.09 -52.23
N ALA A 329 26.34 36.66 -53.41
CA ALA A 329 25.08 37.35 -53.72
C ALA A 329 23.99 36.35 -54.16
N GLY A 330 22.73 36.72 -53.98
CA GLY A 330 21.59 35.87 -54.29
C GLY A 330 21.36 34.79 -53.24
N LYS A 331 20.86 33.62 -53.68
CA LYS A 331 20.45 32.52 -52.78
C LYS A 331 21.56 31.50 -52.65
N VAL A 332 21.85 31.07 -51.42
CA VAL A 332 22.86 30.05 -51.10
C VAL A 332 22.33 29.14 -49.99
N ILE A 333 22.63 27.84 -50.09
CA ILE A 333 22.39 26.86 -49.01
C ILE A 333 23.75 26.44 -48.45
N THR A 334 23.89 26.40 -47.13
CA THR A 334 25.05 25.79 -46.47
C THR A 334 24.60 24.66 -45.54
N ILE A 335 25.42 23.63 -45.41
CA ILE A 335 25.15 22.46 -44.56
C ILE A 335 26.42 22.12 -43.79
N SER A 336 26.34 22.12 -42.47
CA SER A 336 27.40 21.62 -41.60
C SER A 336 27.12 20.18 -41.21
N LEU A 337 28.07 19.28 -41.46
CA LEU A 337 27.98 17.89 -41.04
C LEU A 337 28.30 17.74 -39.54
N SER A 338 29.26 18.48 -38.97
CA SER A 338 29.52 18.46 -37.53
C SER A 338 28.34 18.95 -36.68
N LEU A 339 27.59 19.93 -37.17
CA LEU A 339 26.42 20.50 -36.46
C LEU A 339 25.09 19.87 -36.89
N GLN A 340 25.08 19.07 -37.97
CA GLN A 340 23.87 18.56 -38.62
C GLN A 340 22.81 19.68 -38.84
N GLU A 341 23.26 20.83 -39.32
CA GLU A 341 22.47 22.06 -39.44
C GLU A 341 22.53 22.59 -40.89
N MET A 342 21.40 23.06 -41.41
CA MET A 342 21.27 23.62 -42.76
C MET A 342 20.74 25.05 -42.73
N LEU A 343 21.51 25.97 -43.30
CA LEU A 343 21.17 27.39 -43.39
C LEU A 343 20.83 27.79 -44.82
N PHE A 344 19.86 28.69 -44.93
CA PHE A 344 19.42 29.29 -46.18
C PHE A 344 19.72 30.79 -46.14
N TYR A 345 20.59 31.25 -47.03
CA TYR A 345 20.99 32.65 -47.15
C TYR A 345 20.35 33.30 -48.37
N GLN A 346 19.93 34.55 -48.21
CA GLN A 346 19.60 35.46 -49.31
C GLN A 346 20.40 36.74 -49.16
N ASP A 347 21.25 37.06 -50.15
CA ASP A 347 22.05 38.29 -50.24
C ASP A 347 22.90 38.56 -48.97
N GLY A 348 23.49 37.50 -48.42
CA GLY A 348 24.30 37.56 -47.19
C GLY A 348 23.49 37.65 -45.89
N CYS A 349 22.17 37.43 -45.92
CA CYS A 349 21.29 37.34 -44.76
C CYS A 349 20.71 35.93 -44.57
N VAL A 350 20.68 35.40 -43.35
CA VAL A 350 20.02 34.13 -43.03
C VAL A 350 18.50 34.33 -43.04
N VAL A 351 17.81 33.60 -43.92
CA VAL A 351 16.34 33.65 -44.07
C VAL A 351 15.65 32.42 -43.48
N LYS A 352 16.38 31.32 -43.27
CA LYS A 352 15.94 30.15 -42.50
C LYS A 352 17.13 29.30 -42.05
N ALA A 353 16.97 28.65 -40.90
CA ALA A 353 17.81 27.58 -40.39
C ALA A 353 16.95 26.32 -40.12
N THR A 354 17.57 25.15 -40.05
CA THR A 354 16.92 23.90 -39.65
C THR A 354 17.96 22.82 -39.30
N PRO A 355 17.73 22.06 -38.22
CA PRO A 355 18.45 20.81 -38.04
C PRO A 355 18.06 19.85 -39.17
N VAL A 356 19.02 19.02 -39.57
CA VAL A 356 18.91 18.01 -40.63
C VAL A 356 19.44 16.66 -40.14
N THR A 357 19.24 15.61 -40.93
CA THR A 357 19.93 14.33 -40.75
C THR A 357 20.63 13.97 -42.06
N THR A 358 21.95 13.86 -42.00
CA THR A 358 22.80 13.63 -43.18
C THR A 358 23.16 12.14 -43.35
N GLY A 359 24.05 11.84 -44.30
CA GLY A 359 24.49 10.49 -44.60
C GLY A 359 25.22 9.82 -43.43
N ARG A 360 24.78 8.60 -43.10
CA ARG A 360 25.42 7.74 -42.08
C ARG A 360 26.92 7.53 -42.37
N PRO A 361 27.77 7.23 -41.37
CA PRO A 361 29.23 7.15 -41.55
C PRO A 361 29.74 6.22 -42.68
N LEU A 362 28.99 5.16 -43.03
CA LEU A 362 29.33 4.23 -44.12
C LEU A 362 28.80 4.67 -45.50
N LEU A 363 27.93 5.67 -45.55
CA LEU A 363 27.34 6.28 -46.75
C LEU A 363 27.21 7.81 -46.53
N PRO A 364 28.33 8.53 -46.34
CA PRO A 364 28.32 9.92 -45.89
C PRO A 364 27.78 10.87 -46.98
N THR A 365 27.23 11.99 -46.55
CA THR A 365 26.97 13.13 -47.43
C THR A 365 28.31 13.74 -47.88
N PRO A 366 28.55 13.98 -49.18
CA PRO A 366 29.83 14.48 -49.66
C PRO A 366 30.01 15.96 -49.31
N THR A 367 31.18 16.32 -48.79
CA THR A 367 31.62 17.71 -48.59
C THR A 367 32.06 18.36 -49.90
N GLY A 368 31.84 19.67 -50.05
CA GLY A 368 32.31 20.45 -51.20
C GLY A 368 31.35 21.56 -51.63
N HIS A 369 31.61 22.11 -52.82
CA HIS A 369 30.75 23.10 -53.47
C HIS A 369 29.93 22.44 -54.58
N PHE A 370 28.62 22.57 -54.47
CA PHE A 370 27.63 21.97 -55.36
C PHE A 370 26.62 23.04 -55.82
N SER A 371 25.65 22.63 -56.64
CA SER A 371 24.50 23.47 -56.98
C SER A 371 23.26 22.61 -57.17
N VAL A 372 22.06 23.18 -56.94
CA VAL A 372 20.80 22.46 -57.19
C VAL A 372 20.64 22.23 -58.69
N MET A 373 20.80 20.99 -59.13
CA MET A 373 20.69 20.57 -60.53
C MET A 373 19.27 20.14 -60.92
N SER A 374 18.47 19.69 -59.95
CA SER A 374 17.11 19.20 -60.21
C SER A 374 16.17 19.44 -59.03
N LYS A 375 14.88 19.56 -59.35
CA LYS A 375 13.79 19.76 -58.38
C LYS A 375 12.63 18.79 -58.65
N PRO A 376 12.76 17.49 -58.31
CA PRO A 376 11.65 16.55 -58.42
C PRO A 376 10.62 16.75 -57.29
N THR A 377 9.35 16.51 -57.60
CA THR A 377 8.25 16.48 -56.63
C THR A 377 7.44 15.20 -56.78
N ASN A 378 6.89 14.68 -55.68
CA ASN A 378 6.23 13.38 -55.61
C ASN A 378 7.09 12.23 -56.17
N TYR A 379 8.38 12.25 -55.81
CA TYR A 379 9.39 11.32 -56.29
C TYR A 379 9.53 10.13 -55.34
N THR A 380 9.65 8.91 -55.88
CA THR A 380 9.90 7.72 -55.06
C THR A 380 11.36 7.31 -55.18
N PHE A 381 12.10 7.45 -54.08
CA PHE A 381 13.46 6.92 -53.99
C PHE A 381 13.43 5.39 -53.97
N VAL A 382 14.11 4.76 -54.93
CA VAL A 382 14.28 3.31 -55.00
C VAL A 382 15.72 2.98 -54.63
N SER A 383 15.92 1.98 -53.77
CA SER A 383 17.26 1.61 -53.31
C SER A 383 18.10 1.00 -54.44
N PRO A 384 19.35 1.45 -54.65
CA PRO A 384 20.27 0.83 -55.59
C PRO A 384 20.86 -0.48 -55.05
N TRP A 385 20.70 -0.76 -53.75
CA TRP A 385 21.14 -2.01 -53.14
C TRP A 385 20.06 -3.11 -53.26
N PRO A 386 20.44 -4.39 -53.42
CA PRO A 386 19.48 -5.50 -53.46
C PRO A 386 18.88 -5.77 -52.08
N LYS A 387 17.65 -6.31 -52.04
CA LYS A 387 17.02 -6.82 -50.82
C LYS A 387 17.95 -7.82 -50.12
N GLY A 388 18.22 -7.59 -48.84
CA GLY A 388 19.20 -8.35 -48.04
C GLY A 388 20.54 -7.62 -47.80
N SER A 389 20.81 -6.52 -48.53
CA SER A 389 21.88 -5.60 -48.17
C SER A 389 21.60 -4.87 -46.84
N PRO A 390 22.60 -4.61 -45.98
CA PRO A 390 22.44 -3.75 -44.81
C PRO A 390 22.13 -2.28 -45.16
N PHE A 391 22.24 -1.91 -46.44
CA PHE A 391 21.91 -0.59 -46.99
C PHE A 391 20.65 -0.61 -47.87
N TYR A 392 19.90 -1.72 -47.89
CA TYR A 392 18.62 -1.76 -48.60
C TYR A 392 17.58 -0.93 -47.85
N TYR A 393 16.88 -0.06 -48.58
CA TYR A 393 15.67 0.63 -48.11
C TYR A 393 14.49 0.35 -49.06
N ASN A 394 13.28 0.35 -48.53
CA ASN A 394 12.08 0.17 -49.35
C ASN A 394 11.81 1.40 -50.22
N PRO A 395 11.11 1.26 -51.37
CA PRO A 395 10.68 2.42 -52.16
C PRO A 395 10.02 3.48 -51.29
N THR A 396 10.67 4.65 -51.17
CA THR A 396 10.35 5.68 -50.18
C THR A 396 9.82 6.92 -50.89
N PRO A 397 8.54 7.30 -50.71
CA PRO A 397 7.97 8.49 -51.32
C PRO A 397 8.47 9.75 -50.61
N CYS A 398 8.92 10.71 -51.42
CA CYS A 398 9.34 12.05 -51.06
C CYS A 398 8.48 13.06 -51.83
N LYS A 399 8.01 14.10 -51.15
CA LYS A 399 7.16 15.12 -51.78
C LYS A 399 7.98 16.23 -52.44
N TRP A 400 9.14 16.58 -51.89
CA TRP A 400 10.00 17.65 -52.37
C TRP A 400 11.48 17.26 -52.28
N GLY A 401 12.17 17.19 -53.42
CA GLY A 401 13.61 16.97 -53.47
C GLY A 401 14.36 18.12 -54.17
N LEU A 402 15.57 18.41 -53.70
CA LEU A 402 16.55 19.28 -54.36
C LEU A 402 17.81 18.44 -54.62
N GLY A 403 18.02 18.00 -55.86
CA GLY A 403 19.17 17.17 -56.23
C GLY A 403 20.41 18.05 -56.41
N PHE A 404 21.44 17.85 -55.59
CA PHE A 404 22.61 18.73 -55.55
C PHE A 404 23.91 18.07 -56.04
N ALA A 405 24.01 16.74 -56.02
CA ALA A 405 25.18 16.02 -56.56
C ALA A 405 24.79 14.76 -57.35
N SER A 406 25.64 14.42 -58.33
CA SER A 406 25.50 13.19 -59.13
C SER A 406 25.66 11.94 -58.27
N GLY A 407 24.92 10.88 -58.58
CA GLY A 407 24.89 9.65 -57.75
C GLY A 407 23.65 9.52 -56.87
N GLY A 408 22.71 10.48 -56.94
CA GLY A 408 21.43 10.41 -56.25
C GLY A 408 21.39 11.13 -54.90
N TYR A 409 22.17 12.20 -54.75
CA TYR A 409 22.20 13.01 -53.52
C TYR A 409 21.16 14.14 -53.58
N TYR A 410 20.23 14.13 -52.63
CA TYR A 410 19.15 15.11 -52.53
C TYR A 410 19.05 15.70 -51.12
N ILE A 411 18.69 16.98 -51.03
CA ILE A 411 18.05 17.55 -49.84
C ILE A 411 16.55 17.29 -50.01
N HIS A 412 15.90 16.60 -49.06
CA HIS A 412 14.49 16.22 -49.21
C HIS A 412 13.74 16.05 -47.89
N ASP A 413 12.41 15.95 -47.97
CA ASP A 413 11.56 15.70 -46.81
C ASP A 413 11.70 14.26 -46.30
N ALA A 414 11.76 14.10 -44.98
CA ALA A 414 11.81 12.81 -44.30
C ALA A 414 10.66 12.67 -43.30
N TRP A 415 9.43 12.52 -43.82
CA TRP A 415 8.20 12.43 -43.00
C TRP A 415 8.15 11.22 -42.05
N TRP A 416 8.99 10.21 -42.28
CA TRP A 416 9.16 9.04 -41.42
C TRP A 416 10.07 9.28 -40.22
N GLU A 417 10.87 10.34 -40.24
CA GLU A 417 11.85 10.65 -39.21
C GLU A 417 11.22 11.52 -38.11
N SER A 418 11.43 11.14 -36.85
CA SER A 418 10.93 11.91 -35.71
C SER A 418 11.59 13.29 -35.70
N THR A 419 10.81 14.33 -35.39
CA THR A 419 11.36 15.69 -35.22
C THR A 419 12.49 15.73 -34.19
N SER A 420 12.47 14.84 -33.19
CA SER A 420 13.52 14.71 -32.17
C SER A 420 14.81 13.99 -32.62
N SER A 421 14.90 13.53 -33.88
CA SER A 421 16.06 12.80 -34.42
C SER A 421 16.99 13.65 -35.28
N TYR A 422 16.55 14.82 -35.75
CA TYR A 422 17.36 15.75 -36.52
C TYR A 422 18.42 16.46 -35.64
N GLY A 423 19.50 16.95 -36.24
CA GLY A 423 20.61 17.59 -35.54
C GLY A 423 21.66 16.57 -35.05
N PRO A 424 22.64 17.01 -34.23
CA PRO A 424 23.82 16.21 -33.92
C PRO A 424 23.50 14.82 -33.38
N GLY A 425 23.98 13.79 -34.07
CA GLY A 425 23.78 12.38 -33.74
C GLY A 425 22.72 11.67 -34.59
N GLY A 426 21.89 12.41 -35.33
CA GLY A 426 20.93 11.84 -36.29
C GLY A 426 21.60 10.95 -37.34
N GLU A 427 22.82 11.27 -37.76
CA GLU A 427 23.64 10.50 -38.69
C GLU A 427 24.06 9.12 -38.17
N TYR A 428 24.03 8.88 -36.85
CA TYR A 428 24.28 7.56 -36.25
C TYR A 428 23.01 6.74 -36.00
N ASN A 429 21.82 7.33 -36.14
CA ASN A 429 20.55 6.63 -35.99
C ASN A 429 20.36 5.63 -37.15
N GLN A 430 20.74 4.37 -36.97
CA GLN A 430 20.75 3.37 -38.05
C GLN A 430 19.37 3.18 -38.73
N GLN A 431 18.30 3.47 -38.00
CA GLN A 431 16.90 3.39 -38.45
C GLN A 431 16.44 4.61 -39.25
N ALA A 432 17.05 5.79 -39.06
CA ALA A 432 16.61 7.05 -39.69
C ALA A 432 17.68 7.72 -40.58
N ALA A 433 18.96 7.60 -40.25
CA ALA A 433 20.08 8.24 -40.94
C ALA A 433 20.07 7.98 -42.44
N SER A 434 20.42 8.98 -43.25
CA SER A 434 20.29 8.87 -44.69
C SER A 434 21.36 7.93 -45.31
N HIS A 435 21.23 7.69 -46.61
CA HIS A 435 22.22 6.97 -47.43
C HIS A 435 23.12 7.95 -48.23
N GLY A 436 23.25 9.19 -47.76
CA GLY A 436 24.02 10.28 -48.39
C GLY A 436 23.19 11.56 -48.62
N CYS A 437 21.86 11.43 -48.71
CA CYS A 437 20.92 12.55 -48.75
C CYS A 437 20.94 13.42 -47.48
N VAL A 438 20.23 14.54 -47.53
CA VAL A 438 20.02 15.45 -46.40
C VAL A 438 18.53 15.47 -46.07
N HIS A 439 18.17 14.69 -45.06
CA HIS A 439 16.81 14.63 -44.54
C HIS A 439 16.48 15.97 -43.86
N THR A 440 15.37 16.56 -44.26
CA THR A 440 14.91 17.86 -43.80
C THR A 440 13.49 17.73 -43.25
N PRO A 441 13.13 18.40 -42.14
CA PRO A 441 11.76 18.41 -41.63
C PRO A 441 10.77 18.85 -42.71
N THR A 442 9.72 18.05 -42.95
CA THR A 442 8.76 18.25 -44.05
C THR A 442 8.20 19.68 -44.18
N PRO A 443 7.84 20.41 -43.09
CA PRO A 443 7.39 21.80 -43.19
C PRO A 443 8.46 22.76 -43.68
N VAL A 444 9.72 22.53 -43.30
CA VAL A 444 10.87 23.33 -43.79
C VAL A 444 11.17 23.00 -45.24
N MET A 445 11.12 21.71 -45.60
CA MET A 445 11.38 21.28 -46.98
C MET A 445 10.39 21.87 -47.98
N ALA A 446 9.11 21.98 -47.62
CA ALA A 446 8.10 22.62 -48.46
C ALA A 446 8.49 24.07 -48.83
N TRP A 447 8.85 24.86 -47.81
CA TRP A 447 9.34 26.24 -48.02
C TRP A 447 10.67 26.27 -48.79
N ALA A 448 11.61 25.38 -48.46
CA ALA A 448 12.93 25.33 -49.08
C ALA A 448 12.82 25.01 -50.57
N TYR A 449 11.92 24.10 -50.93
CA TYR A 449 11.65 23.76 -52.33
C TYR A 449 11.13 24.96 -53.10
N ASP A 450 10.14 25.68 -52.60
CA ASP A 450 9.60 26.86 -53.29
C ASP A 450 10.61 28.01 -53.35
N TRP A 451 11.39 28.20 -52.28
CA TRP A 451 12.39 29.27 -52.20
C TRP A 451 13.62 29.03 -53.11
N THR A 452 13.99 27.78 -53.43
CA THR A 452 15.27 27.44 -54.09
C THR A 452 15.16 27.28 -55.62
N PRO A 453 15.75 28.14 -56.48
CA PRO A 453 15.89 27.89 -57.92
C PRO A 453 16.89 26.76 -58.25
N ILE A 454 16.78 26.20 -59.45
CA ILE A 454 17.88 25.44 -60.06
C ILE A 454 19.07 26.38 -60.27
N GLY A 455 20.29 25.90 -60.00
CA GLY A 455 21.53 26.66 -60.01
C GLY A 455 21.92 27.27 -58.66
N THR A 456 21.04 27.23 -57.64
CA THR A 456 21.38 27.69 -56.27
C THR A 456 22.59 26.94 -55.73
N PRO A 457 23.67 27.63 -55.32
CA PRO A 457 24.82 26.99 -54.69
C PRO A 457 24.45 26.25 -53.39
N VAL A 458 25.05 25.08 -53.21
CA VAL A 458 24.95 24.28 -51.99
C VAL A 458 26.38 24.01 -51.51
N VAL A 459 26.75 24.50 -50.33
CA VAL A 459 28.08 24.32 -49.74
C VAL A 459 27.99 23.37 -48.55
N ILE A 460 28.76 22.29 -48.57
CA ILE A 460 28.73 21.26 -47.53
C ILE A 460 30.11 21.16 -46.88
N SER A 461 30.18 21.45 -45.59
CA SER A 461 31.39 21.45 -44.76
C SER A 461 31.32 20.38 -43.67
N ALA A 462 32.48 19.79 -43.33
CA ALA A 462 32.60 18.89 -42.19
C ALA A 462 32.59 19.67 -40.87
#